data_AF-A0A7W1QTC7-F1
#
_entry.id   AF-A0A7W1QTC7-F1
#
_cell.length_a   1.000
_cell.length_b   1.000
_cell.length_c   1.000
_cell.angle_alpha   90.00
_cell.angle_beta   90.00
_cell.angle_gamma   90.00
#
_symmetry.space_group_name_H-M   'P 1'
#
loop_
_entity.id
_entity.type
_entity.pdbx_description
1 polymer ?
#
loop_
_entity_poly.entity_id
_entity_poly.type
_entity_poly.pdbx_seq_one_letter_code
_entity_poly.pdbx_strand_id
1 'polypeptide(L)'
;MSELPPTLPPERFFGSARQAYQVAKEIPQTLAQLPCYCYCDETIGHKSLHSCYETDHSSQCAVCVNEALLAYRLQKEQGLNPAQIRERIIAEFSKQ
;
A
#
# COMPACT_ATOMS: atom_id res chain seq x y z
N MET A 1 -1.80 -19.13 -10.81
CA MET A 1 -1.44 -18.11 -9.80
C MET A 1 -2.21 -16.87 -10.20
N SER A 2 -3.21 -16.45 -9.42
CA SER A 2 -4.11 -15.38 -9.83
C SER A 2 -3.34 -14.06 -9.95
N GLU A 3 -3.34 -13.46 -11.13
CA GLU A 3 -2.75 -12.13 -11.35
C GLU A 3 -3.57 -11.07 -10.62
N LEU A 4 -2.88 -10.16 -9.92
CA LEU A 4 -3.53 -9.03 -9.26
C LEU A 4 -3.98 -8.01 -10.32
N PRO A 5 -5.08 -7.27 -10.09
CA PRO A 5 -5.44 -6.13 -10.94
C PRO A 5 -4.28 -5.12 -11.05
N PRO A 6 -4.16 -4.38 -12.15
CA PRO A 6 -3.13 -3.36 -12.28
C PRO A 6 -3.42 -2.16 -11.37
N THR A 7 -2.37 -1.62 -10.75
CA THR A 7 -2.42 -0.32 -10.07
C THR A 7 -2.36 0.83 -11.08
N LEU A 8 -2.76 2.03 -10.66
CA LEU A 8 -2.67 3.22 -11.53
C LEU A 8 -1.21 3.59 -11.83
N PRO A 9 -0.93 4.10 -13.04
CA PRO A 9 0.43 4.45 -13.44
C PRO A 9 0.97 5.61 -12.58
N PRO A 10 2.18 5.47 -11.97
CA PRO A 10 2.75 6.48 -11.07
C PRO A 10 2.92 7.86 -11.71
N GLU A 11 3.09 7.91 -13.03
CA GLU A 11 3.30 9.13 -13.81
C GLU A 11 2.12 10.11 -13.76
N ARG A 12 0.94 9.65 -13.31
CA ARG A 12 -0.24 10.49 -13.08
C ARG A 12 -0.14 11.36 -11.84
N PHE A 13 0.82 11.08 -10.95
CA PHE A 13 0.92 11.68 -9.63
C PHE A 13 2.26 12.38 -9.43
N PHE A 14 2.38 13.13 -8.33
CA PHE A 14 3.59 13.87 -7.97
C PHE A 14 3.98 13.62 -6.51
N GLY A 15 5.20 14.00 -6.13
CA GLY A 15 5.68 13.89 -4.76
C GLY A 15 5.62 12.46 -4.18
N SER A 16 5.26 12.37 -2.90
CA SER A 16 5.17 11.10 -2.17
C SER A 16 4.08 10.17 -2.71
N ALA A 17 2.99 10.73 -3.26
CA ALA A 17 1.97 9.93 -3.93
C ALA A 17 2.57 9.16 -5.11
N ARG A 18 3.32 9.82 -6.00
CA ARG A 18 4.00 9.14 -7.12
C ARG A 18 4.92 8.02 -6.64
N GLN A 19 5.71 8.28 -5.60
CA GLN A 19 6.60 7.27 -5.03
C GLN A 19 5.82 6.06 -4.51
N ALA A 20 4.68 6.30 -3.85
CA ALA A 20 3.86 5.22 -3.33
C ALA A 20 3.16 4.40 -4.43
N TYR A 21 2.69 5.02 -5.52
CA TYR A 21 2.20 4.28 -6.69
C TYR A 21 3.31 3.46 -7.35
N GLN A 22 4.54 3.97 -7.41
CA GLN A 22 5.69 3.22 -7.91
C GLN A 22 5.98 1.99 -7.04
N VAL A 23 5.95 2.15 -5.72
CA VAL A 23 6.05 1.05 -4.77
C VAL A 23 4.95 0.01 -5.01
N ALA A 24 3.70 0.44 -5.18
CA ALA A 24 2.58 -0.46 -5.39
C ALA A 24 2.72 -1.29 -6.67
N LYS A 25 3.35 -0.73 -7.71
CA LYS A 25 3.72 -1.45 -8.93
C LYS A 25 4.89 -2.41 -8.72
N GLU A 26 5.83 -2.10 -7.83
CA GLU A 26 7.04 -2.90 -7.61
C GLU A 26 6.84 -4.10 -6.68
N ILE A 27 6.02 -3.95 -5.62
CA ILE A 27 5.75 -5.01 -4.64
C ILE A 27 4.25 -5.34 -4.50
N PRO A 28 3.51 -5.54 -5.61
CA PRO A 28 2.05 -5.65 -5.57
C PRO A 28 1.56 -6.82 -4.73
N GLN A 29 2.27 -7.96 -4.80
CA GLN A 29 1.95 -9.17 -4.03
C GLN A 29 2.11 -8.99 -2.53
N THR A 30 3.07 -8.17 -2.10
CA THR A 30 3.24 -7.81 -0.69
C THR A 30 2.07 -6.94 -0.26
N LEU A 31 1.81 -5.84 -0.97
CA LEU A 31 0.74 -4.91 -0.59
C LEU A 31 -0.66 -5.55 -0.59
N ALA A 32 -0.89 -6.57 -1.43
CA ALA A 32 -2.15 -7.30 -1.46
C ALA A 32 -2.42 -8.10 -0.18
N GLN A 33 -1.39 -8.42 0.59
CA GLN A 33 -1.48 -9.14 1.88
C GLN A 33 -1.57 -8.20 3.09
N LEU A 34 -1.38 -6.89 2.88
CA LEU A 34 -1.38 -5.89 3.94
C LEU A 34 -2.77 -5.25 4.08
N PRO A 35 -3.22 -5.01 5.33
CA PRO A 35 -4.37 -4.13 5.56
C PRO A 35 -3.98 -2.69 5.21
N CYS A 36 -4.98 -1.83 5.10
CA CYS A 36 -4.79 -0.39 5.08
C CYS A 36 -5.63 0.26 6.19
N TYR A 37 -5.02 1.07 7.03
CA TYR A 37 -5.68 1.70 8.19
C TYR A 37 -6.26 3.07 7.88
N CYS A 38 -6.55 3.37 6.61
CA CYS A 38 -7.31 4.56 6.24
C CYS A 38 -8.84 4.39 6.34
N TYR A 39 -9.32 3.18 6.67
CA TYR A 39 -10.73 2.84 6.90
C TYR A 39 -11.66 3.16 5.70
N CYS A 40 -11.13 3.06 4.47
CA CYS A 40 -11.91 3.28 3.25
C CYS A 40 -12.60 2.01 2.71
N ASP A 41 -12.51 0.90 3.44
CA ASP A 41 -13.08 -0.40 3.08
C ASP A 41 -14.61 -0.36 3.02
N GLU A 42 -15.27 0.33 3.96
CA GLU A 42 -16.74 0.45 3.94
C GLU A 42 -17.24 1.59 3.02
N THR A 43 -16.42 2.59 2.77
CA THR A 43 -16.83 3.81 2.03
C THR A 43 -16.50 3.75 0.55
N ILE A 44 -15.33 3.22 0.18
CA ILE A 44 -14.84 3.10 -1.20
C ILE A 44 -14.80 1.63 -1.65
N GLY A 45 -14.62 0.68 -0.73
CA GLY A 45 -14.61 -0.75 -1.06
C GLY A 45 -13.22 -1.35 -1.28
N HIS A 46 -12.14 -0.64 -0.91
CA HIS A 46 -10.78 -1.20 -0.98
C HIS A 46 -10.60 -2.33 0.05
N LYS A 47 -10.01 -3.44 -0.38
CA LYS A 47 -9.91 -4.70 0.38
C LYS A 47 -8.51 -4.98 0.94
N SER A 48 -7.51 -4.24 0.47
CA SER A 48 -6.10 -4.35 0.86
C SER A 48 -5.37 -3.06 0.52
N LEU A 49 -4.16 -2.90 1.06
CA LEU A 49 -3.31 -1.77 0.70
C LEU A 49 -3.04 -1.71 -0.82
N HIS A 50 -2.90 -2.86 -1.49
CA HIS A 50 -2.79 -2.90 -2.95
C HIS A 50 -3.99 -2.26 -3.64
N SER A 51 -5.21 -2.64 -3.24
CA SER A 51 -6.42 -2.14 -3.89
C SER A 51 -6.59 -0.62 -3.75
N CYS A 52 -6.02 -0.01 -2.71
CA CYS A 52 -6.01 1.45 -2.59
C CYS A 52 -5.27 2.14 -3.75
N TYR A 53 -4.31 1.46 -4.39
CA TYR A 53 -3.55 1.95 -5.55
C TYR A 53 -4.14 1.55 -6.90
N GLU A 54 -5.23 0.77 -6.92
CA GLU A 54 -6.01 0.52 -8.15
C GLU A 54 -6.86 1.74 -8.55
N THR A 55 -7.07 2.67 -7.61
CA THR A 55 -7.80 3.95 -7.81
C THR A 55 -6.90 5.15 -7.46
N ASP A 56 -7.40 6.36 -7.64
CA ASP A 56 -6.69 7.62 -7.35
C ASP A 56 -6.82 8.06 -5.89
N HIS A 57 -7.59 7.36 -5.05
CA HIS A 57 -7.78 7.71 -3.64
C HIS A 57 -6.46 7.79 -2.87
N SER A 58 -5.55 6.82 -3.06
CA SER A 58 -4.23 6.83 -2.41
C SER A 58 -3.41 8.10 -2.67
N SER A 59 -3.67 8.83 -3.76
CA SER A 59 -2.96 10.08 -4.05
C SER A 59 -3.28 11.22 -3.07
N GLN A 60 -4.42 11.12 -2.36
CA GLN A 60 -4.90 12.11 -1.39
C GLN A 60 -4.93 11.55 0.03
N CYS A 61 -4.43 10.33 0.26
CA CYS A 61 -4.45 9.67 1.56
C CYS A 61 -3.03 9.47 2.11
N ALA A 62 -2.70 10.26 3.14
CA ALA A 62 -1.39 10.17 3.80
C ALA A 62 -1.13 8.79 4.44
N VAL A 63 -2.17 8.14 4.98
CA VAL A 63 -2.06 6.80 5.58
C VAL A 63 -1.65 5.77 4.52
N CYS A 64 -2.36 5.70 3.39
CA CYS A 64 -2.00 4.80 2.29
C CYS A 64 -0.54 4.99 1.87
N VAL A 65 -0.15 6.25 1.60
CA VAL A 65 1.21 6.62 1.19
C VAL A 65 2.25 6.15 2.19
N ASN A 66 2.06 6.43 3.47
CA ASN A 66 3.01 6.08 4.51
C ASN A 66 3.14 4.57 4.70
N GLU A 67 2.02 3.84 4.68
CA GLU A 67 2.00 2.38 4.79
C GLU A 67 2.74 1.71 3.62
N ALA A 68 2.51 2.15 2.38
CA ALA A 68 3.19 1.58 1.22
C ALA A 68 4.69 1.85 1.26
N LEU A 69 5.10 3.10 1.56
CA LEU A 69 6.52 3.45 1.67
C LEU A 69 7.21 2.70 2.82
N LEU A 70 6.52 2.47 3.94
CA LEU A 70 7.06 1.65 5.03
C LEU A 70 7.19 0.18 4.60
N ALA A 71 6.14 -0.39 4.00
CA ALA A 71 6.16 -1.78 3.52
C ALA A 71 7.31 -2.02 2.54
N TYR A 72 7.55 -1.08 1.64
CA TYR A 72 8.68 -1.11 0.71
C TYR A 72 10.02 -1.15 1.41
N ARG A 73 10.27 -0.23 2.36
CA ARG A 73 11.52 -0.19 3.12
C ARG A 73 11.74 -1.48 3.90
N LEU A 74 10.72 -1.98 4.59
CA LEU A 74 10.79 -3.23 5.33
C LEU A 74 11.11 -4.43 4.43
N GLN A 75 10.56 -4.47 3.22
CA GLN A 75 10.85 -5.56 2.28
C GLN A 75 12.24 -5.43 1.64
N LYS A 76 12.61 -4.25 1.16
CA LYS A 76 13.80 -4.05 0.33
C LYS A 76 15.07 -3.82 1.14
N GLU A 77 14.96 -3.14 2.28
CA GLU A 77 16.11 -2.81 3.12
C GLU A 77 16.31 -3.87 4.22
N GLN A 78 15.21 -4.40 4.79
CA GLN A 78 15.28 -5.36 5.90
C GLN A 78 14.99 -6.80 5.48
N GLY A 79 14.58 -7.05 4.24
CA GLY A 79 14.31 -8.39 3.72
C GLY A 79 13.13 -9.11 4.39
N LEU A 80 12.22 -8.36 5.03
CA LEU A 80 11.09 -8.95 5.72
C LEU A 80 10.07 -9.54 4.75
N ASN A 81 9.45 -10.65 5.16
CA ASN A 81 8.36 -11.26 4.40
C ASN A 81 7.02 -10.53 4.66
N PRO A 82 5.97 -10.76 3.83
CA PRO A 82 4.70 -10.06 3.95
C PRO A 82 4.02 -10.21 5.34
N ALA A 83 4.16 -11.35 6.01
CA ALA A 83 3.57 -11.55 7.34
C ALA A 83 4.26 -10.68 8.40
N GLN A 84 5.59 -10.60 8.37
CA GLN A 84 6.36 -9.72 9.26
C GLN A 84 6.07 -8.24 8.97
N ILE A 85 5.95 -7.86 7.70
CA ILE A 85 5.58 -6.49 7.30
C ILE A 85 4.18 -6.15 7.82
N ARG A 86 3.22 -7.09 7.70
CA ARG A 86 1.87 -6.93 8.23
C ARG A 86 1.88 -6.64 9.73
N GLU A 87 2.65 -7.38 10.52
CA GLU A 87 2.79 -7.12 11.95
C GLU A 87 3.30 -5.69 12.25
N ARG A 88 4.26 -5.20 11.46
CA ARG A 88 4.78 -3.83 11.60
C ARG A 88 3.73 -2.77 11.24
N ILE A 89 2.99 -2.97 10.16
CA ILE A 89 1.90 -2.07 9.74
C ILE A 89 0.81 -2.01 10.81
N ILE A 90 0.39 -3.16 11.34
CA ILE A 90 -0.59 -3.23 12.44
C ILE A 90 -0.06 -2.44 13.65
N ALA A 91 1.17 -2.72 14.09
CA ALA A 91 1.74 -2.08 15.27
C ALA A 91 1.83 -0.55 15.15
N GLU A 92 2.13 -0.04 13.95
CA GLU A 92 2.33 1.39 13.69
C GLU A 92 1.01 2.14 13.48
N PHE A 93 0.07 1.58 12.70
CA PHE A 93 -1.09 2.33 12.19
C PHE A 93 -2.43 1.97 12.84
N SER A 94 -2.53 0.88 13.61
CA SER A 94 -3.81 0.43 14.19
C SER A 94 -4.24 1.16 15.47
N LYS A 95 -3.45 2.14 15.96
CA LYS A 95 -3.69 2.85 17.23
C LYS A 95 -4.08 4.32 17.05
N GLN A 96 -4.48 4.69 15.85
CA GLN A 96 -4.90 6.05 15.51
C GLN A 96 -6.27 6.38 16.10
#